data_AF-A0A7V7WKJ3-F1
#
_entry.id   AF-A0A7V7WKJ3-F1
#
_cell.length_a   1.000
_cell.length_b   1.000
_cell.length_c   1.000
_cell.angle_alpha   90.00
_cell.angle_beta   90.00
_cell.angle_gamma   90.00
#
_symmetry.space_group_name_H-M   'P 1'
#
loop_
_entity.id
_entity.type
_entity.pdbx_description
1 polymer ?
#
loop_
_entity_poly.entity_id
_entity_poly.type
_entity_poly.pdbx_seq_one_letter_code
_entity_poly.pdbx_strand_id
1 'polypeptide(L)'
;MSPRRKRQLFNALGIALSAVFIYFCFHSLDGQDLRKAFLLPKPWWLLGVVLLNFLLMALRALLWSGLLRPLAALPFWTLFDVLHIGYMANNLLPLKAGEFFRASFVAKKWDLRYTQVLTTVGLERFFPGFSLILLSFLVASFLQVPIWIKTGAYTLGAVLVGVQVMLILLWKRKPDLAKWEKRHPAIYRTIEFFYHIGEASQPLRSFSSFAWLLGLAFVSWALQVAMLMCVEAAFGVQVGVL
;
A
#
# COMPACT_ATOMS: atom_id res chain seq x y z
N MET A 1 0.91 -30.47 -22.52
CA MET A 1 0.12 -29.24 -22.78
C MET A 1 1.06 -28.11 -23.17
N SER A 2 0.86 -27.46 -24.31
CA SER A 2 1.69 -26.32 -24.71
C SER A 2 1.53 -25.14 -23.72
N PRO A 3 2.58 -24.33 -23.48
CA PRO A 3 2.53 -23.19 -22.56
C PRO A 3 1.43 -22.18 -22.91
N ARG A 4 1.08 -22.06 -24.21
CA ARG A 4 -0.07 -21.24 -24.67
C ARG A 4 -1.41 -21.78 -24.18
N ARG A 5 -1.63 -23.10 -24.19
CA ARG A 5 -2.89 -23.74 -23.76
C ARG A 5 -3.10 -23.63 -22.25
N LYS A 6 -2.02 -23.72 -21.44
CA LYS A 6 -2.10 -23.48 -19.99
C LYS A 6 -2.51 -22.04 -19.67
N ARG A 7 -1.95 -21.05 -20.38
CA ARG A 7 -2.29 -19.63 -20.19
C ARG A 7 -3.74 -19.32 -20.59
N GLN A 8 -4.23 -19.91 -21.68
CA GLN A 8 -5.63 -19.77 -22.11
C GLN A 8 -6.60 -20.38 -21.10
N LEU A 9 -6.30 -21.58 -20.59
CA LEU A 9 -7.12 -22.23 -19.57
C LEU A 9 -7.18 -21.41 -18.28
N PHE A 10 -6.04 -20.86 -17.85
CA PHE A 10 -5.96 -20.00 -16.67
C PHE A 10 -6.79 -18.72 -16.84
N ASN A 11 -6.69 -18.06 -18.00
CA ASN A 11 -7.50 -16.88 -18.31
C ASN A 11 -8.99 -17.21 -18.36
N ALA A 12 -9.38 -18.32 -18.98
CA ALA A 12 -10.78 -18.76 -19.05
C ALA A 12 -11.35 -19.08 -17.67
N LEU A 13 -10.57 -19.74 -16.81
CA LEU A 13 -10.90 -19.96 -15.40
C LEU A 13 -11.10 -18.64 -14.67
N GLY A 14 -10.20 -17.67 -14.85
CA GLY A 14 -10.33 -16.34 -14.26
C GLY A 14 -11.62 -15.62 -14.70
N ILE A 15 -11.91 -15.63 -16.00
CA ILE A 15 -13.13 -15.02 -16.56
C ILE A 15 -14.39 -15.72 -16.03
N ALA A 16 -14.42 -17.05 -16.04
CA ALA A 16 -15.55 -17.82 -15.52
C ALA A 16 -15.79 -17.54 -14.03
N LEU A 17 -14.71 -17.51 -13.23
CA LEU A 17 -14.77 -17.20 -11.82
C LEU A 17 -15.26 -15.76 -11.57
N SER A 18 -14.76 -14.79 -12.34
CA SER A 18 -15.25 -13.40 -12.29
C SER A 18 -16.73 -13.31 -12.64
N ALA A 19 -17.19 -14.03 -13.68
CA ALA A 19 -18.60 -14.04 -14.08
C ALA A 19 -19.49 -14.65 -12.98
N VAL A 20 -19.04 -15.71 -12.31
CA VAL A 20 -19.75 -16.32 -11.17
C VAL A 20 -19.87 -15.33 -10.01
N PHE A 21 -18.79 -14.62 -9.64
CA PHE A 21 -18.86 -13.62 -8.58
C PHE A 21 -19.72 -12.41 -8.94
N ILE A 22 -19.67 -11.96 -10.20
CA ILE A 22 -20.56 -10.90 -10.70
C ILE A 22 -22.02 -11.37 -10.60
N TYR A 23 -22.33 -12.59 -11.03
CA TYR A 23 -23.67 -13.16 -10.91
C TYR A 23 -24.12 -13.17 -9.44
N PHE A 24 -23.32 -13.68 -8.51
CA PHE A 24 -23.69 -13.68 -7.09
C PHE A 24 -23.86 -12.27 -6.52
N CYS A 25 -23.04 -11.31 -6.96
CA CYS A 25 -23.16 -9.92 -6.52
C CYS A 25 -24.49 -9.29 -6.95
N PHE A 26 -24.96 -9.56 -8.17
CA PHE A 26 -26.22 -9.02 -8.69
C PHE A 26 -27.45 -9.87 -8.31
N HIS A 27 -27.29 -11.17 -8.08
CA HIS A 27 -28.39 -12.06 -7.75
C HIS A 27 -29.09 -11.69 -6.43
N SER A 28 -28.34 -11.09 -5.50
CA SER A 28 -28.87 -10.63 -4.21
C SER A 28 -29.44 -9.20 -4.24
N LEU A 29 -29.43 -8.52 -5.38
CA LEU A 29 -29.87 -7.12 -5.50
C LEU A 29 -31.22 -7.01 -6.19
N ASP A 30 -32.14 -6.22 -5.62
CA ASP A 30 -33.36 -5.82 -6.32
C ASP A 30 -33.01 -4.83 -7.46
N GLY A 31 -33.39 -5.17 -8.69
CA GLY A 31 -33.13 -4.33 -9.86
C GLY A 31 -33.79 -2.94 -9.79
N GLN A 32 -34.87 -2.78 -9.01
CA GLN A 32 -35.50 -1.47 -8.79
C GLN A 32 -34.68 -0.59 -7.86
N ASP A 33 -34.15 -1.15 -6.79
CA ASP A 33 -33.29 -0.43 -5.84
C ASP A 33 -31.95 -0.05 -6.48
N LEU A 34 -31.39 -0.94 -7.31
CA LEU A 34 -30.21 -0.66 -8.11
C LEU A 34 -30.45 0.55 -9.04
N ARG A 35 -31.58 0.59 -9.76
CA ARG A 35 -31.93 1.72 -10.64
C ARG A 35 -32.09 3.03 -9.88
N LYS A 36 -32.77 3.01 -8.73
CA LYS A 36 -32.93 4.20 -7.87
C LYS A 36 -31.58 4.73 -7.38
N ALA A 37 -30.67 3.84 -6.99
CA ALA A 37 -29.33 4.21 -6.54
C ALA A 37 -28.50 4.91 -7.65
N PHE A 38 -28.62 4.47 -8.91
CA PHE A 38 -27.93 5.10 -10.03
C PHE A 38 -28.55 6.44 -10.48
N LEU A 39 -29.83 6.67 -10.23
CA LEU A 39 -30.57 7.83 -10.76
C LEU A 39 -30.58 9.05 -9.83
N LEU A 40 -30.27 8.89 -8.54
CA LEU A 40 -30.41 9.94 -7.53
C LEU A 40 -29.16 10.24 -6.67
N PRO A 41 -27.90 10.04 -7.13
CA PRO A 41 -26.77 10.47 -6.32
C PRO A 41 -26.70 12.00 -6.23
N LYS A 42 -26.48 12.52 -5.03
CA LYS A 42 -26.23 13.96 -4.81
C LYS A 42 -24.83 14.30 -5.35
N PRO A 43 -24.70 15.07 -6.45
CA PRO A 43 -23.43 15.22 -7.18
C PRO A 43 -22.33 15.94 -6.38
N TRP A 44 -22.72 16.79 -5.42
CA TRP A 44 -21.80 17.55 -4.57
C TRP A 44 -20.93 16.63 -3.71
N TRP A 45 -21.50 15.53 -3.22
CA TRP A 45 -20.77 14.55 -2.42
C TRP A 45 -19.79 13.73 -3.27
N LEU A 46 -20.15 13.42 -4.52
CA LEU A 46 -19.22 12.78 -5.47
C LEU A 46 -18.04 13.70 -5.81
N LEU A 47 -18.28 15.00 -5.98
CA LEU A 47 -17.18 15.97 -6.12
C LEU A 47 -16.29 15.98 -4.88
N GLY A 48 -16.87 15.89 -3.69
CA GLY A 48 -16.14 15.70 -2.42
C GLY A 48 -15.22 14.48 -2.44
N VAL A 49 -15.71 13.33 -2.91
CA VAL A 49 -14.89 12.11 -3.07
C VAL A 49 -13.69 12.35 -3.99
N VAL A 50 -13.90 13.02 -5.13
CA VAL A 50 -12.82 13.34 -6.08
C VAL A 50 -11.77 14.24 -5.42
N LEU A 51 -12.18 15.32 -4.74
CA LEU A 51 -11.27 16.24 -4.07
C LEU A 51 -10.48 15.56 -2.95
N LEU A 52 -11.15 14.75 -2.12
CA LEU A 52 -10.51 13.98 -1.06
C LEU A 52 -9.54 12.93 -1.63
N ASN A 53 -9.82 12.37 -2.81
CA ASN A 53 -8.91 11.45 -3.49
C ASN A 53 -7.62 12.15 -3.92
N PHE A 54 -7.70 13.34 -4.51
CA PHE A 54 -6.52 14.15 -4.84
C PHE A 54 -5.72 14.51 -3.58
N LEU A 55 -6.40 14.88 -2.49
CA LEU A 55 -5.75 15.15 -1.22
C LEU A 55 -5.06 13.90 -0.65
N LEU A 56 -5.69 12.73 -0.74
CA LEU A 56 -5.08 11.47 -0.35
C LEU A 56 -3.83 11.17 -1.18
N MET A 57 -3.88 11.39 -2.50
CA MET A 57 -2.71 11.22 -3.36
C MET A 57 -1.59 12.21 -3.02
N ALA A 58 -1.93 13.45 -2.64
CA ALA A 58 -0.95 14.42 -2.15
C ALA A 58 -0.27 13.94 -0.85
N LEU A 59 -1.03 13.41 0.11
CA LEU A 59 -0.45 12.83 1.31
C LEU A 59 0.45 11.63 1.00
N ARG A 60 0.06 10.76 0.05
CA ARG A 60 0.91 9.66 -0.41
C ARG A 60 2.21 10.16 -1.05
N ALA A 61 2.16 11.24 -1.81
CA ALA A 61 3.34 11.89 -2.38
C ALA A 61 4.26 12.46 -1.30
N LEU A 62 3.72 13.10 -0.27
CA LEU A 62 4.49 13.56 0.89
C LEU A 62 5.12 12.41 1.65
N LEU A 63 4.35 11.35 1.93
CA LEU A 63 4.84 10.16 2.62
C LEU A 63 5.99 9.53 1.85
N TRP A 64 5.81 9.32 0.54
CA TRP A 64 6.85 8.72 -0.30
C TRP A 64 8.07 9.63 -0.47
N SER A 65 7.89 10.95 -0.53
CA SER A 65 8.99 11.93 -0.46
C SER A 65 9.79 11.80 0.83
N GLY A 66 9.12 11.65 1.99
CA GLY A 66 9.78 11.41 3.27
C GLY A 66 10.60 10.11 3.29
N LEU A 67 10.11 9.05 2.63
CA LEU A 67 10.83 7.78 2.48
C LEU A 67 12.04 7.88 1.54
N LEU A 68 11.94 8.68 0.49
CA LEU A 68 13.00 8.88 -0.49
C LEU A 68 14.09 9.84 -0.01
N ARG A 69 13.79 10.69 0.98
CA ARG A 69 14.69 11.75 1.48
C ARG A 69 16.13 11.30 1.80
N PRO A 70 16.39 10.10 2.36
CA PRO A 70 17.76 9.62 2.59
C PRO A 70 18.51 9.24 1.31
N LEU A 71 17.79 8.96 0.22
CA LEU A 71 18.37 8.62 -1.09
C LEU A 71 18.55 9.89 -1.93
N ALA A 72 17.51 10.72 -2.01
CA ALA A 72 17.53 12.00 -2.70
C ALA A 72 16.39 12.91 -2.24
N ALA A 73 16.61 14.23 -2.24
CA ALA A 73 15.56 15.22 -2.05
C ALA A 73 14.80 15.42 -3.38
N LEU A 74 13.65 14.75 -3.51
CA LEU A 74 12.87 14.77 -4.74
C LEU A 74 11.71 15.79 -4.68
N PRO A 75 11.43 16.52 -5.78
CA PRO A 75 10.36 17.52 -5.81
C PRO A 75 8.98 16.87 -5.69
N PHE A 76 8.12 17.46 -4.86
CA PHE A 76 6.77 16.97 -4.57
C PHE A 76 5.93 16.72 -5.83
N TRP A 77 5.85 17.70 -6.72
CA TRP A 77 4.99 17.62 -7.91
C TRP A 77 5.38 16.47 -8.83
N THR A 78 6.68 16.21 -8.98
CA THR A 78 7.11 15.08 -9.80
C THR A 78 6.75 13.73 -9.16
N LEU A 79 6.84 13.61 -7.84
CA LEU A 79 6.39 12.41 -7.14
C LEU A 79 4.87 12.24 -7.23
N PHE A 80 4.12 13.34 -7.13
CA PHE A 80 2.67 13.36 -7.27
C PHE A 80 2.23 12.86 -8.65
N ASP A 81 2.85 13.33 -9.73
CA ASP A 81 2.56 12.88 -11.10
C ASP A 81 2.89 11.39 -11.28
N VAL A 82 4.07 10.97 -10.83
CA VAL A 82 4.52 9.59 -10.91
C VAL A 82 3.59 8.65 -10.14
N LEU A 83 3.07 9.09 -8.99
CA LEU A 83 2.09 8.33 -8.24
C LEU A 83 0.79 8.18 -9.01
N HIS A 84 0.23 9.26 -9.56
CA HIS A 84 -1.02 9.17 -10.35
C HIS A 84 -0.87 8.23 -11.54
N ILE A 85 0.22 8.33 -12.28
CA ILE A 85 0.51 7.42 -13.41
C ILE A 85 0.64 5.98 -12.91
N GLY A 86 1.32 5.76 -11.78
CA GLY A 86 1.45 4.45 -11.16
C GLY A 86 0.11 3.84 -10.71
N TYR A 87 -0.77 4.63 -10.08
CA TYR A 87 -2.10 4.19 -9.68
C TYR A 87 -3.00 3.93 -10.90
N MET A 88 -2.92 4.77 -11.93
CA MET A 88 -3.61 4.54 -13.20
C MET A 88 -3.14 3.23 -13.85
N ALA A 89 -1.83 2.98 -13.89
CA ALA A 89 -1.26 1.74 -14.42
C ALA A 89 -1.71 0.53 -13.59
N ASN A 90 -1.85 0.64 -12.27
CA ASN A 90 -2.38 -0.44 -11.43
C ASN A 90 -3.85 -0.79 -11.70
N ASN A 91 -4.63 0.16 -12.23
CA ASN A 91 -6.02 -0.11 -12.62
C ASN A 91 -6.11 -0.84 -13.97
N LEU A 92 -5.09 -0.70 -14.83
CA LEU A 92 -5.06 -1.29 -16.17
C LEU A 92 -4.24 -2.58 -16.24
N LEU A 93 -3.18 -2.68 -15.45
CA LEU A 93 -2.21 -3.76 -15.49
C LEU A 93 -2.45 -4.76 -14.35
N PRO A 94 -2.33 -6.07 -14.62
CA PRO A 94 -2.41 -7.08 -13.57
C PRO A 94 -1.22 -6.98 -12.60
N LEU A 95 -1.37 -7.57 -11.40
CA LEU A 95 -0.32 -7.72 -10.38
C LEU A 95 0.25 -6.40 -9.82
N LYS A 96 -0.51 -5.29 -9.89
CA LYS A 96 -0.05 -3.96 -9.42
C LYS A 96 1.28 -3.54 -10.07
N ALA A 97 1.44 -3.83 -11.37
CA ALA A 97 2.67 -3.54 -12.12
C ALA A 97 3.07 -2.05 -12.11
N GLY A 98 2.13 -1.14 -11.88
CA GLY A 98 2.36 0.29 -11.73
C GLY A 98 3.27 0.65 -10.54
N GLU A 99 3.35 -0.19 -9.51
CA GLU A 99 4.29 0.01 -8.40
C GLU A 99 5.76 -0.19 -8.83
N PHE A 100 6.01 -1.13 -9.74
CA PHE A 100 7.35 -1.35 -10.31
C PHE A 100 7.70 -0.26 -11.33
N PHE A 101 6.70 0.22 -12.08
CA PHE A 101 6.86 1.34 -13.00
C PHE A 101 7.37 2.59 -12.26
N ARG A 102 6.71 3.02 -11.18
CA ARG A 102 7.14 4.21 -10.43
C ARG A 102 8.54 4.06 -9.86
N ALA A 103 8.89 2.87 -9.38
CA ALA A 103 10.23 2.60 -8.86
C ALA A 103 11.28 2.71 -9.97
N SER A 104 10.99 2.16 -11.16
CA SER A 104 11.89 2.21 -12.32
C SER A 104 12.05 3.64 -12.85
N PHE A 105 10.95 4.38 -12.92
CA PHE A 105 10.95 5.76 -13.40
C PHE A 105 11.80 6.66 -12.50
N VAL A 106 11.57 6.63 -11.18
CA VAL A 106 12.34 7.42 -10.22
C VAL A 106 13.81 6.99 -10.20
N ALA A 107 14.08 5.69 -10.23
CA ALA A 107 15.44 5.17 -10.27
C ALA A 107 16.23 5.71 -11.48
N LYS A 108 15.63 5.67 -12.67
CA LYS A 108 16.27 6.19 -13.89
C LYS A 108 16.40 7.70 -13.91
N LYS A 109 15.38 8.43 -13.45
CA LYS A 109 15.33 9.90 -13.55
C LYS A 109 16.31 10.60 -12.60
N TRP A 110 16.65 9.98 -11.47
CA TRP A 110 17.57 10.54 -10.47
C TRP A 110 18.82 9.70 -10.24
N ASP A 111 19.14 8.78 -11.16
CA ASP A 111 20.31 7.90 -11.08
C ASP A 111 20.42 7.15 -9.73
N LEU A 112 19.28 6.68 -9.22
CA LEU A 112 19.18 5.90 -7.99
C LEU A 112 19.15 4.40 -8.29
N ARG A 113 19.65 3.57 -7.37
CA ARG A 113 19.52 2.12 -7.51
C ARG A 113 18.05 1.72 -7.44
N TYR A 114 17.58 0.99 -8.44
CA TYR A 114 16.19 0.51 -8.52
C TYR A 114 15.73 -0.23 -7.27
N THR A 115 16.60 -1.06 -6.67
CA THR A 115 16.31 -1.83 -5.44
C THR A 115 16.08 -0.93 -4.23
N GLN A 116 16.81 0.19 -4.10
CA GLN A 116 16.60 1.16 -3.01
C GLN A 116 15.24 1.85 -3.17
N VAL A 117 14.92 2.33 -4.36
CA VAL A 117 13.62 2.96 -4.64
C VAL A 117 12.48 1.96 -4.46
N LEU A 118 12.61 0.73 -4.95
CA LEU A 118 11.62 -0.33 -4.77
C LEU A 118 11.42 -0.69 -3.28
N THR A 119 12.46 -0.60 -2.46
CA THR A 119 12.31 -0.75 -1.00
C THR A 119 11.44 0.35 -0.43
N THR A 120 11.63 1.62 -0.83
CA THR A 120 10.77 2.72 -0.35
C THR A 120 9.30 2.52 -0.74
N VAL A 121 9.04 1.94 -1.91
CA VAL A 121 7.69 1.52 -2.35
C VAL A 121 7.11 0.48 -1.40
N GLY A 122 7.90 -0.51 -0.98
CA GLY A 122 7.49 -1.48 0.03
C GLY A 122 7.25 -0.85 1.42
N LEU A 123 8.10 0.08 1.84
CA LEU A 123 7.95 0.81 3.09
C LEU A 123 6.69 1.67 3.11
N GLU A 124 6.29 2.27 1.99
CA GLU A 124 4.99 2.94 1.88
C GLU A 124 3.82 2.00 2.19
N ARG A 125 3.93 0.70 1.87
CA ARG A 125 2.90 -0.31 2.20
C ARG A 125 2.95 -0.75 3.66
N PHE A 126 4.11 -0.63 4.31
CA PHE A 126 4.27 -0.96 5.72
C PHE A 126 3.46 -0.02 6.62
N PHE A 127 3.55 1.30 6.42
CA PHE A 127 2.94 2.27 7.35
C PHE A 127 1.42 2.15 7.49
N PRO A 128 0.61 2.07 6.42
CA PRO A 128 -0.84 1.90 6.54
C PRO A 128 -1.23 0.56 7.19
N GLY A 129 -0.48 -0.51 6.94
CA GLY A 129 -0.72 -1.81 7.59
C GLY A 129 -0.36 -1.78 9.07
N PHE A 130 0.75 -1.15 9.41
CA PHE A 130 1.18 -0.94 10.78
C PHE A 130 0.18 -0.08 11.57
N SER A 131 -0.33 1.01 10.99
CA SER A 131 -1.34 1.85 11.65
C SER A 131 -2.65 1.10 11.91
N LEU A 132 -3.09 0.23 10.98
CA LEU A 132 -4.27 -0.62 11.20
C LEU A 132 -4.07 -1.61 12.34
N ILE A 133 -2.92 -2.24 12.43
CA ILE A 133 -2.62 -3.20 13.49
C ILE A 133 -2.53 -2.49 14.84
N LEU A 134 -1.90 -1.31 14.89
CA LEU A 134 -1.88 -0.47 16.09
C LEU A 134 -3.30 -0.07 16.52
N LEU A 135 -4.15 0.34 15.59
CA LEU A 135 -5.55 0.66 15.86
C LEU A 135 -6.33 -0.57 16.35
N SER A 136 -6.13 -1.72 15.72
CA SER A 136 -6.78 -2.99 16.09
C SER A 136 -6.38 -3.43 17.50
N PHE A 137 -5.11 -3.26 17.85
CA PHE A 137 -4.60 -3.52 19.19
C PHE A 137 -5.24 -2.59 20.24
N LEU A 138 -5.35 -1.29 19.94
CA LEU A 138 -5.99 -0.32 20.82
C LEU A 138 -7.48 -0.67 21.02
N VAL A 139 -8.21 -0.90 19.93
CA VAL A 139 -9.62 -1.33 19.97
C VAL A 139 -9.80 -2.60 20.78
N ALA A 140 -8.97 -3.62 20.55
CA ALA A 140 -9.05 -4.89 21.26
C ALA A 140 -8.72 -4.80 22.77
N SER A 141 -7.98 -3.76 23.17
CA SER A 141 -7.59 -3.49 24.56
C SER A 141 -8.72 -2.82 25.35
N PHE A 142 -9.51 -1.95 24.71
CA PHE A 142 -10.59 -1.21 25.36
C PHE A 142 -11.98 -1.81 25.14
N LEU A 143 -12.18 -2.57 24.05
CA LEU A 143 -13.48 -3.12 23.68
C LEU A 143 -13.51 -4.65 23.80
N GLN A 144 -14.68 -5.18 24.13
CA GLN A 144 -14.96 -6.62 24.11
C GLN A 144 -15.09 -7.10 22.67
N VAL A 145 -13.96 -7.37 22.02
CA VAL A 145 -13.94 -8.02 20.71
C VAL A 145 -13.75 -9.53 20.86
N PRO A 146 -14.34 -10.34 19.95
CA PRO A 146 -14.14 -11.78 19.91
C PRO A 146 -12.67 -12.23 19.92
N ILE A 147 -12.39 -13.40 20.52
CA ILE A 147 -11.02 -13.90 20.74
C ILE A 147 -10.20 -14.02 19.46
N TRP A 148 -10.80 -14.48 18.35
CA TRP A 148 -10.16 -14.58 17.04
C TRP A 148 -9.63 -13.24 16.52
N ILE A 149 -10.34 -12.14 16.78
CA ILE A 149 -9.89 -10.77 16.42
C ILE A 149 -8.71 -10.36 17.29
N LYS A 150 -8.77 -10.63 18.61
CA LYS A 150 -7.66 -10.35 19.53
C LYS A 150 -6.40 -11.12 19.13
N THR A 151 -6.51 -12.43 18.93
CA THR A 151 -5.40 -13.29 18.54
C THR A 151 -4.83 -12.89 17.18
N GLY A 152 -5.68 -12.57 16.20
CA GLY A 152 -5.24 -12.07 14.89
C GLY A 152 -4.46 -10.75 14.99
N ALA A 153 -4.99 -9.78 15.74
CA ALA A 153 -4.33 -8.49 15.95
C ALA A 153 -2.98 -8.64 16.67
N TYR A 154 -2.91 -9.44 17.74
CA TYR A 154 -1.67 -9.65 18.50
C TYR A 154 -0.61 -10.41 17.70
N THR A 155 -0.99 -11.45 16.97
CA THR A 155 -0.05 -12.24 16.14
C THR A 155 0.54 -11.39 15.01
N LEU A 156 -0.29 -10.65 14.27
CA LEU A 156 0.18 -9.74 13.21
C LEU A 156 1.04 -8.61 13.78
N GLY A 157 0.66 -8.04 14.93
CA GLY A 157 1.45 -7.04 15.65
C GLY A 157 2.83 -7.56 16.04
N ALA A 158 2.90 -8.75 16.63
CA ALA A 158 4.16 -9.38 16.99
C ALA A 158 5.04 -9.65 15.76
N VAL A 159 4.46 -10.12 14.64
CA VAL A 159 5.18 -10.33 13.38
C VAL A 159 5.75 -9.02 12.85
N LEU A 160 4.97 -7.94 12.79
CA LEU A 160 5.46 -6.64 12.29
C LEU A 160 6.55 -6.05 13.18
N VAL A 161 6.40 -6.11 14.51
CA VAL A 161 7.45 -5.69 15.45
C VAL A 161 8.69 -6.55 15.27
N GLY A 162 8.54 -7.87 15.13
CA GLY A 162 9.64 -8.80 14.88
C GLY A 162 10.38 -8.49 13.59
N VAL A 163 9.67 -8.22 12.49
CA VAL A 163 10.26 -7.77 11.21
C VAL A 163 11.00 -6.45 11.39
N GLN A 164 10.41 -5.48 12.09
CA GLN A 164 11.04 -4.18 12.34
C GLN A 164 12.33 -4.32 13.16
N VAL A 165 12.31 -5.13 14.22
CA VAL A 165 13.49 -5.43 15.05
C VAL A 165 14.54 -6.18 14.23
N MET A 166 14.14 -7.19 13.46
CA MET A 166 15.04 -7.94 12.57
C MET A 166 15.74 -7.00 11.59
N LEU A 167 15.00 -6.10 10.94
CA LEU A 167 15.56 -5.10 10.05
C LEU A 167 16.58 -4.22 10.81
N ILE A 168 16.23 -3.68 11.97
CA ILE A 168 17.16 -2.88 12.81
C ILE A 168 18.44 -3.68 13.17
N LEU A 169 18.32 -4.96 13.51
CA LEU A 169 19.45 -5.83 13.89
C LEU A 169 20.35 -6.13 12.70
N LEU A 170 19.77 -6.42 11.53
CA LEU A 170 20.53 -6.61 10.29
C LEU A 170 21.32 -5.35 9.93
N TRP A 171 20.84 -4.15 10.29
CA TRP A 171 21.52 -2.89 10.03
C TRP A 171 22.72 -2.59 10.94
N LYS A 172 22.74 -3.10 12.18
CA LYS A 172 23.91 -2.93 13.08
C LYS A 172 25.14 -3.66 12.56
N ARG A 173 24.95 -4.68 11.73
CA ARG A 173 26.03 -5.32 11.00
C ARG A 173 26.28 -4.49 9.73
N LYS A 174 27.41 -3.79 9.65
CA LYS A 174 27.96 -3.34 8.35
C LYS A 174 28.68 -4.56 7.77
N PRO A 175 28.06 -5.37 6.89
CA PRO A 175 28.76 -6.47 6.28
C PRO A 175 29.93 -5.90 5.47
N ASP A 176 31.10 -6.50 5.62
CA ASP A 176 32.25 -6.20 4.77
C ASP A 176 31.98 -6.79 3.38
N LEU A 177 31.26 -6.04 2.55
CA LEU A 177 30.73 -6.47 1.25
C LEU A 177 31.86 -6.96 0.31
N ALA A 178 33.04 -6.36 0.41
CA ALA A 178 34.23 -6.70 -0.39
C ALA A 178 34.76 -8.11 -0.12
N LYS A 179 34.56 -8.65 1.10
CA LYS A 179 34.97 -10.02 1.45
C LYS A 179 34.10 -11.09 0.80
N TRP A 180 32.80 -10.81 0.65
CA TRP A 180 31.82 -11.76 0.16
C TRP A 180 31.72 -11.76 -1.37
N GLU A 181 31.99 -10.62 -2.01
CA GLU A 181 32.07 -10.49 -3.47
C GLU A 181 33.07 -11.48 -4.07
N LYS A 182 34.26 -11.64 -3.45
CA LYS A 182 35.30 -12.57 -3.91
C LYS A 182 35.05 -14.04 -3.61
N ARG A 183 34.29 -14.38 -2.55
CA ARG A 183 34.12 -15.78 -2.11
C ARG A 183 32.83 -16.42 -2.61
N HIS A 184 31.71 -15.70 -2.60
CA HIS A 184 30.40 -16.26 -2.96
C HIS A 184 29.50 -15.21 -3.63
N PRO A 185 29.51 -15.11 -4.98
CA PRO A 185 28.78 -14.05 -5.70
C PRO A 185 27.25 -14.13 -5.52
N ALA A 186 26.69 -15.33 -5.30
CA ALA A 186 25.26 -15.48 -4.99
C ALA A 186 24.89 -14.97 -3.60
N ILE A 187 25.76 -15.18 -2.60
CA ILE A 187 25.56 -14.70 -1.22
C ILE A 187 25.76 -13.18 -1.18
N TYR A 188 26.73 -12.65 -1.93
CA TYR A 188 26.96 -11.23 -2.10
C TYR A 188 25.69 -10.50 -2.57
N ARG A 189 25.04 -10.97 -3.65
CA ARG A 189 23.79 -10.36 -4.15
C ARG A 189 22.68 -10.31 -3.11
N THR A 190 22.55 -11.36 -2.31
CA THR A 190 21.57 -11.43 -1.22
C THR A 190 21.90 -10.42 -0.12
N ILE A 191 23.16 -10.35 0.31
CA ILE A 191 23.60 -9.40 1.36
C ILE A 191 23.48 -7.96 0.87
N GLU A 192 23.87 -7.67 -0.37
CA GLU A 192 23.73 -6.36 -1.01
C GLU A 192 22.26 -5.92 -1.08
N PHE A 193 21.36 -6.84 -1.45
CA PHE A 193 19.92 -6.59 -1.44
C PHE A 193 19.40 -6.19 -0.04
N PHE A 194 19.73 -6.95 1.00
CA PHE A 194 19.33 -6.64 2.38
C PHE A 194 19.99 -5.36 2.92
N TYR A 195 21.22 -5.07 2.52
CA TYR A 195 21.92 -3.84 2.88
C TYR A 195 21.21 -2.61 2.31
N HIS A 196 20.87 -2.63 1.02
CA HIS A 196 20.12 -1.53 0.39
C HIS A 196 18.71 -1.37 0.92
N ILE A 197 18.06 -2.47 1.31
CA ILE A 197 16.80 -2.39 2.07
C ILE A 197 17.00 -1.57 3.36
N GLY A 198 18.13 -1.80 4.03
CA GLY A 198 18.48 -1.10 5.26
C GLY A 198 18.90 0.36 5.13
N GLU A 199 19.35 0.78 3.95
CA GLU A 199 19.60 2.19 3.65
C GLU A 199 18.28 2.95 3.39
N ALA A 200 17.38 2.36 2.60
CA ALA A 200 16.09 2.97 2.29
C ALA A 200 15.16 3.10 3.51
N SER A 201 15.39 2.29 4.56
CA SER A 201 14.65 2.30 5.81
C SER A 201 15.25 3.24 6.88
N GLN A 202 16.26 4.06 6.54
CA GLN A 202 16.78 5.09 7.43
C GLN A 202 15.73 6.00 8.10
N PRO A 203 14.59 6.36 7.46
CA PRO A 203 13.56 7.16 8.11
C PRO A 203 12.93 6.44 9.32
N LEU A 204 13.03 5.11 9.41
CA LEU A 204 12.59 4.33 10.56
C LEU A 204 13.52 4.45 11.78
N ARG A 205 14.71 5.04 11.62
CA ARG A 205 15.68 5.19 12.72
C ARG A 205 15.40 6.40 13.61
N SER A 206 14.85 7.47 13.05
CA SER A 206 14.48 8.66 13.80
C SER A 206 13.05 8.50 14.30
N PHE A 207 12.86 8.56 15.61
CA PHE A 207 11.51 8.54 16.20
C PHE A 207 10.63 9.65 15.60
N SER A 208 11.18 10.83 15.35
CA SER A 208 10.47 11.95 14.74
C SER A 208 10.03 11.62 13.30
N SER A 209 10.91 11.07 12.47
CA SER A 209 10.56 10.69 11.09
C SER A 209 9.56 9.54 11.05
N PHE A 210 9.71 8.55 11.93
CA PHE A 210 8.76 7.44 12.07
C PHE A 210 7.38 7.92 12.51
N ALA A 211 7.32 8.76 13.55
CA ALA A 211 6.07 9.32 14.05
C ALA A 211 5.37 10.20 13.00
N TRP A 212 6.13 10.98 12.23
CA TRP A 212 5.59 11.79 11.13
C TRP A 212 5.01 10.91 10.01
N LEU A 213 5.73 9.87 9.57
CA LEU A 213 5.26 8.92 8.56
C LEU A 213 4.02 8.15 9.05
N LEU A 214 3.99 7.76 10.32
CA LEU A 214 2.86 7.11 10.95
C LEU A 214 1.65 8.06 11.06
N GLY A 215 1.88 9.32 11.43
CA GLY A 215 0.86 10.37 11.44
C GLY A 215 0.22 10.56 10.07
N LEU A 216 1.03 10.64 9.00
CA LEU A 216 0.51 10.69 7.63
C LEU A 216 -0.32 9.45 7.25
N ALA A 217 0.05 8.27 7.75
CA ALA A 217 -0.74 7.06 7.53
C ALA A 217 -2.12 7.14 8.23
N PHE A 218 -2.17 7.65 9.46
CA PHE A 218 -3.45 7.89 10.15
C PHE A 218 -4.33 8.92 9.44
N VAL A 219 -3.75 10.04 8.99
CA VAL A 219 -4.50 11.04 8.21
C VAL A 219 -5.00 10.43 6.90
N SER A 220 -4.21 9.57 6.25
CA SER A 220 -4.62 8.86 5.04
C SER A 220 -5.81 7.91 5.28
N TRP A 221 -5.89 7.29 6.47
CA TRP A 221 -7.06 6.51 6.87
C TRP A 221 -8.28 7.39 7.13
N ALA A 222 -8.11 8.50 7.84
CA ALA A 222 -9.19 9.45 8.09
C ALA A 222 -9.79 10.00 6.78
N LEU A 223 -8.95 10.32 5.79
CA LEU A 223 -9.42 10.71 4.46
C LEU A 223 -10.19 9.60 3.74
N GLN A 224 -9.77 8.34 3.89
CA GLN A 224 -10.49 7.21 3.31
C GLN A 224 -11.86 7.01 3.95
N VAL A 225 -11.96 7.16 5.27
CA VAL A 225 -13.24 7.16 5.98
C VAL A 225 -14.12 8.34 5.54
N ALA A 226 -13.55 9.54 5.41
CA ALA A 226 -14.29 10.71 4.91
C ALA A 226 -14.79 10.52 3.48
N MET A 227 -14.00 9.89 2.60
CA MET A 227 -14.44 9.50 1.25
C MET A 227 -15.60 8.51 1.31
N LEU A 228 -15.53 7.51 2.19
CA LEU A 228 -16.61 6.54 2.39
C LEU A 228 -17.91 7.24 2.84
N MET A 229 -17.83 8.13 3.83
CA MET A 229 -18.97 8.94 4.29
C MET A 229 -19.55 9.82 3.18
N CYS A 230 -18.70 10.37 2.32
CA CYS A 230 -19.17 11.12 1.14
C CYS A 230 -19.91 10.22 0.16
N VAL A 231 -19.44 8.99 -0.08
CA VAL A 231 -20.16 8.01 -0.91
C VAL A 231 -21.51 7.66 -0.29
N GLU A 232 -21.56 7.36 1.00
CA GLU A 232 -22.80 7.10 1.75
C GLU A 232 -23.79 8.26 1.63
N ALA A 233 -23.33 9.49 1.85
CA ALA A 233 -24.15 10.69 1.73
C ALA A 233 -24.60 10.97 0.28
N ALA A 234 -23.79 10.60 -0.71
CA ALA A 234 -24.13 10.73 -2.12
C ALA A 234 -25.32 9.83 -2.48
N PHE A 235 -25.30 8.58 -2.04
CA PHE A 235 -26.31 7.57 -2.37
C PHE A 235 -27.47 7.49 -1.36
N GLY A 236 -27.38 8.20 -0.23
CA GLY A 236 -28.39 8.14 0.83
C GLY A 236 -28.43 6.78 1.54
N VAL A 237 -27.32 6.04 1.49
CA VAL A 237 -27.17 4.72 2.10
C VAL A 237 -26.31 4.86 3.34
N GLN A 238 -26.78 4.35 4.48
CA GLN A 238 -25.97 4.20 5.68
C GLN A 238 -25.42 2.79 5.75
N VAL A 239 -24.14 2.63 5.43
CA VAL A 239 -23.40 1.41 5.75
C VAL A 239 -22.82 1.67 7.14
N GLY A 240 -23.44 1.13 8.21
CA GLY A 240 -23.08 1.47 9.61
C GLY A 240 -21.56 1.52 9.86
N VAL A 241 -21.03 2.45 10.66
CA VAL A 241 -21.39 2.81 12.04
C VAL A 241 -21.36 4.33 12.26
N LEU A 242 -22.55 4.93 12.35
CA LEU A 242 -23.04 5.78 13.47
C LEU A 242 -24.57 5.86 13.36
#